data_AF-A0A1W2DC56-F1
#
_entry.id   AF-A0A1W2DC56-F1
#
_cell.length_a   1.000
_cell.length_b   1.000
_cell.length_c   1.000
_cell.angle_alpha   90.00
_cell.angle_beta   90.00
_cell.angle_gamma   90.00
#
_symmetry.space_group_name_H-M   'P 1'
#
loop_
_entity.id
_entity.type
_entity.pdbx_description
1 polymer ?
#
loop_
_entity_poly.entity_id
_entity_poly.type
_entity_poly.pdbx_seq_one_letter_code
_entity_poly.pdbx_strand_id
1 'polypeptide(L)' 'MFRCAKPDCSKPLYRMNNETGETILNGRVAHIHPRRRGGPRWKDEMTAEDNRSADNLLLLCEEHAFEIDDT' A
#
# COMPACT_ATOMS: atom_id res chain seq x y z
N MET A 1 12.91 -4.31 11.28
CA MET A 1 12.81 -4.32 9.80
C MET A 1 11.36 -4.07 9.44
N PHE A 2 11.06 -3.00 8.71
CA PHE A 2 9.69 -2.67 8.33
C PHE A 2 9.15 -3.73 7.35
N ARG A 3 7.94 -4.22 7.60
CA ARG A 3 7.28 -5.28 6.83
C ARG A 3 5.95 -4.79 6.29
N CYS A 4 5.44 -5.49 5.29
CA CYS A 4 4.10 -5.30 4.76
C CYS A 4 3.05 -5.31 5.89
N ALA A 5 2.12 -4.35 5.87
CA ALA A 5 1.02 -4.28 6.83
C ALA A 5 -0.09 -5.33 6.57
N LYS A 6 -0.06 -6.05 5.44
CA LYS A 6 -1.04 -7.11 5.19
C LYS A 6 -0.84 -8.26 6.19
N PRO A 7 -1.92 -8.74 6.84
CA PRO A 7 -1.86 -9.94 7.66
C PRO A 7 -1.16 -11.10 6.92
N ASP A 8 -0.33 -11.82 7.65
CA ASP A 8 0.44 -12.98 7.20
C ASP A 8 1.53 -12.71 6.15
N CYS A 9 1.72 -11.45 5.73
CA CYS A 9 2.80 -11.09 4.83
C CYS A 9 4.06 -10.65 5.60
N SER A 10 5.12 -11.44 5.52
CA SER A 10 6.41 -11.09 6.14
C SER A 10 7.38 -10.39 5.18
N LYS A 11 6.99 -10.09 3.94
CA LYS A 11 7.86 -9.43 2.95
C LYS A 11 8.34 -8.06 3.49
N PRO A 12 9.64 -7.76 3.38
CA PRO A 12 10.17 -6.48 3.83
C PRO A 12 9.80 -5.34 2.88
N LEU A 13 9.73 -4.10 3.40
CA LEU A 13 9.48 -2.92 2.58
C LEU A 13 10.71 -2.43 1.80
N TYR A 14 11.85 -3.10 1.97
CA TYR A 14 13.07 -2.90 1.19
C TYR A 14 13.62 -4.26 0.78
N ARG A 15 14.15 -4.37 -0.45
CA ARG A 15 14.78 -5.59 -0.95
C ARG A 15 16.12 -5.25 -1.59
N MET A 16 17.04 -6.21 -1.63
CA MET A 16 18.28 -6.05 -2.37
C MET A 16 18.02 -6.35 -3.86
N ASN A 17 18.53 -5.52 -4.74
CA ASN A 17 18.67 -5.85 -6.15
C ASN A 17 19.86 -6.81 -6.27
N ASN A 18 19.63 -8.05 -6.69
CA ASN A 18 20.68 -9.06 -6.79
C ASN A 18 21.67 -8.80 -7.93
N GLU A 19 21.33 -7.95 -8.90
CA GLU A 19 22.19 -7.59 -10.03
C GLU A 19 23.12 -6.43 -9.68
N THR A 20 22.61 -5.42 -8.97
CA THR A 20 23.38 -4.19 -8.63
C THR A 20 23.92 -4.19 -7.20
N GLY A 21 23.40 -5.04 -6.31
CA GLY A 21 23.70 -5.05 -4.88
C GLY A 21 23.03 -3.92 -4.09
N GLU A 22 22.24 -3.06 -4.75
CA GLU A 22 21.61 -1.90 -4.11
C GLU A 22 20.38 -2.29 -3.29
N THR A 23 20.15 -1.56 -2.20
CA THR A 23 18.87 -1.64 -1.49
C THR A 23 17.84 -0.79 -2.22
N ILE A 24 16.79 -1.43 -2.72
CA ILE A 24 15.68 -0.78 -3.41
C ILE A 24 14.40 -0.85 -2.57
N LEU A 25 13.51 0.11 -2.80
CA LEU A 25 12.21 0.15 -2.14
C LEU A 25 11.32 -0.99 -2.67
N ASN A 26 10.75 -1.77 -1.76
CA ASN A 26 9.72 -2.77 -2.04
C ASN A 26 8.36 -2.35 -1.45
N GLY A 27 8.28 -1.16 -0.83
CA GLY A 27 7.09 -0.64 -0.19
C GLY A 27 6.34 0.38 -1.05
N ARG A 28 5.01 0.37 -0.97
CA ARG A 28 4.13 1.42 -1.51
C ARG A 28 3.05 1.76 -0.49
N VAL A 29 2.57 3.01 -0.57
CA VAL A 29 1.41 3.46 0.18
C VAL A 29 0.16 3.06 -0.60
N ALA A 30 -0.81 2.45 0.08
CA ALA A 30 -2.11 2.09 -0.49
C ALA A 30 -3.26 2.62 0.39
N HIS A 31 -4.45 2.80 -0.19
CA HIS A 31 -5.62 3.32 0.51
C HIS A 31 -6.54 2.20 1.03
N ILE A 32 -7.01 2.31 2.28
CA ILE A 32 -8.03 1.43 2.86
C ILE A 32 -9.39 1.66 2.17
N HIS A 33 -9.70 2.91 1.88
CA HIS A 33 -10.83 3.32 1.04
C HIS A 33 -10.28 3.97 -0.23
N PRO A 34 -10.54 3.40 -1.42
CA PRO A 34 -9.93 3.85 -2.65
C PRO A 34 -10.34 5.27 -2.99
N ARG A 35 -9.45 6.03 -3.64
CA ARG A 35 -9.74 7.39 -4.11
C ARG A 35 -10.76 7.41 -5.27
N ARG A 36 -10.82 6.33 -6.06
CA ARG A 36 -11.73 6.21 -7.22
C ARG A 36 -13.08 5.63 -6.78
N ARG A 37 -14.16 6.23 -7.28
CA ARG A 37 -15.52 5.71 -7.07
C ARG A 37 -15.68 4.32 -7.69
N GLY A 38 -16.48 3.48 -7.03
CA GLY A 38 -16.86 2.16 -7.56
C GLY A 38 -15.96 1.00 -7.14
N GLY A 39 -14.86 1.24 -6.42
CA GLY A 39 -14.08 0.17 -5.82
C GLY A 39 -14.83 -0.53 -4.67
N PRO A 40 -14.47 -1.78 -4.33
CA PRO A 40 -15.22 -2.62 -3.37
C PRO A 40 -15.26 -2.05 -1.94
N ARG A 41 -14.35 -1.13 -1.61
CA ARG A 41 -14.26 -0.47 -0.30
C ARG A 41 -14.60 1.02 -0.39
N TRP A 42 -15.20 1.48 -1.50
CA TRP A 42 -15.57 2.88 -1.68
C TRP A 42 -16.51 3.36 -0.55
N LYS A 43 -16.29 4.58 -0.07
CA LYS A 43 -17.09 5.21 0.99
C LYS A 43 -17.55 6.59 0.51
N ASP A 44 -18.83 6.70 0.14
CA ASP A 44 -19.38 7.94 -0.46
C ASP A 44 -19.26 9.18 0.43
N GLU A 45 -19.31 9.00 1.76
CA GLU A 45 -19.24 10.10 2.73
C GLU A 45 -17.81 10.50 3.10
N MET A 46 -16.79 9.83 2.55
CA MET A 46 -15.40 10.13 2.85
C MET A 46 -14.96 11.41 2.13
N THR A 47 -14.43 12.37 2.88
CA THR A 47 -13.87 13.59 2.30
C THR A 47 -12.52 13.32 1.62
N ALA A 48 -12.09 14.22 0.74
CA ALA A 48 -10.78 14.12 0.10
C ALA A 48 -9.61 14.32 1.08
N GLU A 49 -9.85 14.94 2.24
CA GLU A 49 -8.87 15.09 3.32
C GLU A 49 -8.75 13.78 4.10
N ASP A 50 -9.87 13.21 4.54
CA ASP A 50 -9.92 11.91 5.22
C ASP A 50 -9.33 10.79 4.37
N ASN A 51 -9.60 10.82 3.05
CA ASN A 51 -9.05 9.84 2.11
C ASN A 51 -7.51 9.87 2.07
N ARG A 52 -6.89 11.03 2.28
CA ARG A 52 -5.43 11.20 2.29
C ARG A 52 -4.82 11.18 3.69
N SER A 53 -5.65 11.09 4.73
CA SER A 53 -5.21 10.98 6.12
C SER A 53 -4.42 9.69 6.33
N ALA A 54 -3.44 9.72 7.23
CA ALA A 54 -2.69 8.54 7.63
C ALA A 54 -3.60 7.37 8.07
N ASP A 55 -4.77 7.67 8.63
CA ASP A 55 -5.77 6.67 9.05
C ASP A 55 -6.36 5.86 7.89
N ASN A 56 -6.29 6.36 6.67
CA ASN A 56 -6.74 5.67 5.46
C ASN A 56 -5.59 5.06 4.65
N LEU A 57 -4.34 5.11 5.14
CA LEU A 57 -3.15 4.68 4.40
C LEU A 57 -2.49 3.46 5.03
N LEU A 58 -2.04 2.52 4.19
CA LEU A 58 -1.29 1.35 4.57
C LEU A 58 0.08 1.32 3.88
N LEU A 59 1.11 0.90 4.62
CA LEU A 59 2.41 0.57 4.04
C LEU A 59 2.45 -0.92 3.68
N LEU A 60 2.46 -1.23 2.39
CA LEU A 60 2.40 -2.59 1.88
C LEU A 60 3.60 -2.87 0.98
N CYS A 61 3.93 -4.16 0.77
CA CYS A 61 4.85 -4.50 -0.31
C CYS A 61 4.21 -4.21 -1.68
N GLU A 62 5.01 -4.04 -2.73
CA GLU A 62 4.51 -3.67 -4.07
C GLU A 62 3.36 -4.57 -4.55
N GLU A 63 3.46 -5.88 -4.34
CA GLU A 63 2.45 -6.87 -4.72
C GLU A 63 1.07 -6.59 -4.09
N HIS A 64 0.99 -6.51 -2.76
CA HIS A 64 -0.27 -6.25 -2.06
C HIS A 64 -0.77 -4.81 -2.19
N ALA A 65 0.12 -3.84 -2.43
CA ALA A 65 -0.32 -2.49 -2.76
C ALA A 65 -1.06 -2.46 -4.11
N PHE A 66 -0.54 -3.19 -5.11
CA PHE A 66 -1.17 -3.30 -6.43
C PHE A 66 -2.56 -3.94 -6.34
N GLU A 67 -2.71 -5.03 -5.57
CA GLU A 67 -4.02 -5.68 -5.33
C GLU A 67 -5.08 -4.74 -4.75
N ILE A 68 -4.66 -3.71 -4.00
CA ILE A 68 -5.56 -2.86 -3.23
C ILE A 68 -5.90 -1.56 -3.96
N ASP A 69 -4.93 -0.94 -4.64
CA ASP A 69 -5.04 0.42 -5.17
C ASP A 69 -4.97 0.54 -6.70
N ASP A 70 -4.45 -0.48 -7.39
CA ASP A 70 -4.27 -0.47 -8.86
C ASP A 70 -5.21 -1.44 -9.59
N THR A 71 -6.13 -2.10 -8.88
CA THR A 71 -7.24 -2.90 -9.45
C THR A 71 -8.58 -2.18 -9.34
#